data_AF-A0AAD3RLH7-F1
#
_entry.id   AF-A0AAD3RLH7-F1
#
_cell.length_a   1.000
_cell.length_b   1.000
_cell.length_c   1.000
_cell.angle_alpha   90.00
_cell.angle_beta   90.00
_cell.angle_gamma   90.00
#
_symmetry.space_group_name_H-M   'P 1'
#
loop_
_entity.id
_entity.type
_entity.pdbx_description
1 polymer ?
#
loop_
_entity_poly.entity_id
_entity_poly.type
_entity_poly.pdbx_seq_one_letter_code
_entity_poly.pdbx_strand_id
1 'polypeptide(L)'
;MSLWKPELFVLSPQGLSRSETNNDVCLATNFRPKTGEMVLNFHNSSQTVSTSEAVLSLKEKSYFFAGFNTNTIKSCELLGESAQRKEPEPEIPCKSRDHDDQTPRQVEPDEPCVDLHPEKSKLNFYLVVMNAVRVVFIKTLAFNTIFTIRAVLF
;
A
#
# COMPACT_ATOMS: atom_id res chain seq x y z
N MET A 1 1.48 -1.74 32.16
CA MET A 1 0.55 -2.18 31.10
C MET A 1 0.77 -1.25 29.92
N SER A 2 1.28 -1.77 28.81
CA SER A 2 1.48 -0.99 27.59
C SER A 2 0.11 -0.63 27.02
N LEU A 3 -0.20 0.67 26.94
CA LEU A 3 -1.41 1.17 26.29
C LEU A 3 -1.21 1.00 24.78
N TRP A 4 -1.87 0.02 24.17
CA TRP A 4 -1.79 -0.23 22.73
C TRP A 4 -2.53 0.89 22.00
N LYS A 5 -1.77 1.77 21.36
CA LYS A 5 -2.28 2.95 20.68
C LYS A 5 -2.27 2.70 19.17
N PRO A 6 -3.43 2.72 18.48
CA PRO A 6 -3.46 2.64 17.03
C PRO A 6 -2.67 3.78 16.39
N GLU A 7 -2.05 3.50 15.25
CA GLU A 7 -1.61 4.55 14.34
C GLU A 7 -2.62 4.64 13.19
N LEU A 8 -3.04 5.87 12.89
CA LEU A 8 -4.09 6.15 11.91
C LEU A 8 -3.54 7.05 10.80
N PHE A 9 -3.89 6.73 9.56
CA PHE A 9 -3.48 7.50 8.39
C PHE A 9 -4.66 7.66 7.43
N VAL A 10 -4.96 8.90 7.04
CA VAL A 10 -5.91 9.19 5.96
C VAL A 10 -5.13 9.33 4.67
N LEU A 11 -5.37 8.42 3.74
CA LEU A 11 -4.65 8.29 2.47
C LEU A 11 -5.58 8.65 1.31
N SER A 12 -5.06 9.39 0.34
CA SER A 12 -5.74 9.67 -0.93
C SER A 12 -4.99 9.00 -2.08
N PRO A 13 -5.67 8.37 -3.04
CA PRO A 13 -5.04 7.75 -4.20
C PRO A 13 -4.37 8.82 -5.08
N GLN A 14 -3.16 8.55 -5.56
CA GLN A 14 -2.44 9.42 -6.49
C GLN A 14 -2.87 9.14 -7.93
N GLY A 15 -2.95 10.18 -8.78
CA GLY A 15 -3.11 10.04 -10.23
C GLY A 15 -4.53 9.92 -10.77
N LEU A 16 -5.56 9.92 -9.92
CA LEU A 16 -6.95 10.11 -10.35
C LEU A 16 -7.29 11.60 -10.27
N SER A 17 -7.74 12.19 -11.38
CA SER A 17 -8.35 13.51 -11.35
C SER A 17 -9.42 13.49 -10.25
N ARG A 18 -9.30 14.42 -9.29
CA ARG A 18 -10.07 14.52 -8.02
C ARG A 18 -11.61 14.49 -8.22
N SER A 19 -12.05 14.51 -9.48
CA SER A 19 -13.44 14.50 -9.92
C SER A 19 -14.06 13.11 -10.12
N GLU A 20 -13.31 12.00 -10.27
CA GLU A 20 -13.93 10.75 -10.74
C GLU A 20 -14.21 9.69 -9.67
N THR A 21 -13.41 9.59 -8.60
CA THR A 21 -13.76 8.73 -7.45
C THR A 21 -13.04 9.20 -6.18
N ASN A 22 -13.79 9.66 -5.17
CA ASN A 22 -13.24 10.02 -3.87
C ASN A 22 -13.00 8.76 -3.02
N ASN A 23 -12.04 7.93 -3.43
CA ASN A 23 -11.68 6.69 -2.73
C ASN A 23 -10.64 6.97 -1.64
N ASP A 24 -10.94 7.87 -0.71
CA ASP A 24 -10.08 8.07 0.45
C ASP A 24 -10.12 6.81 1.33
N VAL A 25 -8.98 6.47 1.92
CA VAL A 25 -8.81 5.30 2.77
C VAL A 25 -8.29 5.74 4.13
N CYS A 26 -8.95 5.32 5.20
CA CYS A 26 -8.37 5.38 6.55
C CYS A 26 -7.70 4.05 6.87
N LEU A 27 -6.38 4.07 7.04
CA LEU A 27 -5.58 2.93 7.45
C LEU A 27 -5.33 2.98 8.96
N ALA A 28 -5.73 1.93 9.66
CA ALA A 28 -5.37 1.67 11.05
C ALA A 28 -4.33 0.55 11.15
N THR A 29 -3.27 0.82 11.90
CA THR A 29 -2.21 -0.13 12.19
C THR A 29 -1.98 -0.24 13.70
N ASN A 30 -1.27 -1.29 14.10
CA ASN A 30 -0.78 -1.50 15.46
C ASN A 30 -1.85 -1.51 16.58
N PHE A 31 -3.10 -1.85 16.26
CA PHE A 31 -4.18 -1.83 17.24
C PHE A 31 -4.51 -3.21 17.80
N ARG A 32 -5.00 -3.22 19.05
CA ARG A 32 -5.59 -4.36 19.76
C ARG A 32 -6.61 -3.84 20.78
N PRO A 33 -7.70 -4.58 21.05
CA PRO A 33 -8.08 -5.88 20.47
C PRO A 33 -8.62 -5.78 19.03
N LYS A 34 -8.86 -6.93 18.38
CA LYS A 34 -9.40 -6.99 17.00
C LYS A 34 -10.77 -6.29 16.89
N THR A 35 -11.58 -6.45 17.92
CA THR A 35 -12.95 -5.95 18.00
C THR A 35 -12.94 -4.48 18.36
N GLY A 36 -13.44 -3.66 17.45
CA GLY A 36 -13.56 -2.22 17.59
C GLY A 36 -14.41 -1.64 16.47
N GLU A 37 -14.68 -0.36 16.61
CA GLU A 37 -15.45 0.43 15.67
C GLU A 37 -14.56 1.55 15.16
N MET A 38 -14.30 1.55 13.85
CA MET A 38 -13.63 2.66 13.18
C MET A 38 -14.69 3.66 12.75
N VAL A 39 -14.55 4.90 13.17
CA VAL A 39 -15.45 5.99 12.78
C VAL A 39 -14.80 6.78 11.66
N LEU A 40 -15.46 6.84 10.51
CA LEU A 40 -15.06 7.64 9.36
C LEU A 40 -15.88 8.93 9.36
N ASN A 41 -15.23 10.08 9.47
CA ASN A 41 -15.88 11.37 9.49
C ASN A 41 -15.78 12.05 8.12
N PHE A 42 -16.92 12.44 7.58
CA PHE A 42 -17.08 13.16 6.31
C PHE A 42 -17.48 14.61 6.59
N HIS A 43 -17.79 15.39 5.55
CA HIS A 43 -18.16 16.80 5.72
C HIS A 43 -19.41 16.99 6.60
N ASN A 44 -20.43 16.16 6.42
CA ASN A 44 -21.76 16.32 7.04
C ASN A 44 -22.29 15.05 7.72
N SER A 45 -21.50 13.98 7.74
CA SER A 45 -21.92 12.69 8.26
C SER A 45 -20.73 11.93 8.81
N SER A 46 -21.01 10.92 9.62
CA SER A 46 -20.04 9.92 10.02
C SER A 46 -20.58 8.53 9.69
N GLN A 47 -19.68 7.59 9.46
CA GLN A 47 -20.01 6.18 9.30
C GLN A 47 -19.11 5.34 10.17
N THR A 48 -19.72 4.42 10.90
CA THR A 48 -19.00 3.44 11.70
C THR A 48 -18.80 2.15 10.91
N VAL A 49 -17.58 1.63 10.92
CA VAL A 49 -17.19 0.39 10.26
C VAL A 49 -16.61 -0.57 11.29
N SER A 50 -17.08 -1.81 11.29
CA SER A 50 -16.56 -2.85 12.20
C SER A 50 -15.17 -3.30 11.80
N THR A 51 -14.24 -3.38 12.75
CA THR A 51 -12.89 -3.91 12.53
C THR A 51 -12.82 -5.44 12.63
N SER A 52 -13.96 -6.14 12.57
CA SER A 52 -14.06 -7.60 12.67
C SER A 52 -13.31 -8.35 11.57
N GLU A 53 -13.05 -7.72 10.43
CA GLU A 53 -12.28 -8.26 9.30
C GLU A 53 -10.80 -7.87 9.34
N ALA A 54 -10.32 -7.23 10.42
CA ALA A 54 -8.93 -6.80 10.53
C ALA A 54 -7.94 -7.97 10.42
N VAL A 55 -6.86 -7.73 9.69
CA VAL A 55 -5.82 -8.72 9.39
C VAL A 55 -4.77 -8.71 10.50
N LEU A 56 -4.40 -9.89 11.00
CA LEU A 56 -3.37 -10.04 12.02
C LEU A 56 -1.97 -10.06 11.39
N SER A 57 -1.09 -9.16 11.83
CA SER A 57 0.36 -9.29 11.60
C SER A 57 0.95 -10.25 12.62
N LEU A 58 1.54 -11.34 12.13
CA LEU A 58 2.23 -12.32 12.98
C LEU A 58 3.54 -11.78 13.57
N LYS A 59 4.17 -10.81 12.88
CA LYS A 59 5.43 -10.19 13.29
C LYS A 59 5.22 -9.19 14.41
N GLU A 60 4.40 -8.17 14.16
CA GLU A 60 4.11 -7.11 15.12
C GLU A 60 3.11 -7.56 16.19
N LYS A 61 2.49 -8.74 15.98
CA LYS A 61 1.40 -9.25 16.80
C LYS A 61 0.38 -8.13 16.98
N SER A 62 -0.13 -7.54 15.91
CA SER A 62 -1.15 -6.47 15.97
C SER A 62 -2.04 -6.51 14.74
N TYR A 63 -3.17 -5.80 14.79
CA TYR A 63 -4.15 -5.81 13.71
C TYR A 63 -3.98 -4.62 12.76
N PHE A 64 -4.36 -4.84 11.50
CA PHE A 64 -4.38 -3.87 10.42
C PHE A 64 -5.80 -3.84 9.84
N PHE A 65 -6.33 -2.65 9.59
CA PHE A 65 -7.66 -2.47 9.04
C PHE A 65 -7.70 -1.24 8.13
N ALA A 66 -8.42 -1.34 7.02
CA ALA A 66 -8.62 -0.24 6.09
C ALA A 66 -10.11 0.04 5.94
N GLY A 67 -10.55 1.20 6.40
CA GLY A 67 -11.89 1.71 6.17
C GLY A 67 -11.90 2.63 4.95
N PHE A 68 -12.85 2.43 4.05
CA PHE A 68 -13.00 3.26 2.85
C PHE A 68 -14.48 3.54 2.60
N ASN A 69 -14.75 4.66 1.95
CA ASN A 69 -16.09 5.07 1.55
C ASN A 69 -15.99 5.81 0.20
N THR A 70 -17.10 5.94 -0.51
CA THR A 70 -17.23 6.78 -1.71
C THR A 70 -17.12 8.28 -1.39
N ASN A 71 -17.30 8.67 -0.13
CA ASN A 71 -17.21 10.04 0.33
C ASN A 71 -15.79 10.37 0.80
N THR A 72 -15.35 11.62 0.56
CA THR A 72 -14.07 12.15 1.03
C THR A 72 -13.96 12.09 2.55
N ILE A 73 -12.97 11.36 3.05
CA ILE A 73 -12.71 11.20 4.49
C ILE A 73 -11.95 12.44 4.98
N LYS A 74 -12.52 13.16 5.95
CA LYS A 74 -11.85 14.30 6.61
C LYS A 74 -10.99 13.85 7.77
N SER A 75 -11.54 12.98 8.61
CA SER A 75 -10.83 12.37 9.71
C SER A 75 -11.34 10.95 9.95
N CYS A 76 -10.55 10.16 10.65
CA CYS A 76 -11.00 8.88 11.14
C CYS A 76 -10.52 8.63 12.55
N GLU A 77 -11.28 7.82 13.28
CA GLU A 77 -11.07 7.54 14.68
C GLU A 77 -11.16 6.05 14.96
N LEU A 78 -10.31 5.56 15.87
CA LEU A 78 -10.31 4.18 16.34
C LEU A 78 -9.70 4.14 17.74
N LEU A 79 -10.38 3.50 18.71
CA LEU A 79 -9.89 3.33 20.09
C LEU A 79 -9.39 4.62 20.75
N GLY A 80 -10.05 5.75 20.48
CA GLY A 80 -9.71 7.06 21.04
C GLY A 80 -8.57 7.80 20.34
N GLU A 81 -7.95 7.20 19.33
CA GLU A 81 -7.01 7.89 18.44
C GLU A 81 -7.72 8.47 17.24
N SER A 82 -7.21 9.59 16.73
CA SER A 82 -7.76 10.25 15.55
C SER A 82 -6.65 10.64 14.58
N ALA A 83 -6.94 10.54 13.28
CA ALA A 83 -6.10 11.12 12.23
C ALA A 83 -6.95 12.02 11.35
N GLN A 84 -6.35 13.14 10.94
CA GLN A 84 -6.95 14.05 9.97
C GLN A 84 -6.26 13.87 8.63
N ARG A 85 -7.01 14.13 7.56
CA ARG A 85 -6.44 14.30 6.24
C ARG A 85 -5.45 15.45 6.30
N LYS A 86 -4.20 15.19 5.90
CA LYS A 86 -3.27 16.26 5.61
C LYS A 86 -3.75 16.95 4.35
N GLU A 87 -4.09 18.23 4.46
CA GLU A 87 -4.38 19.05 3.30
C GLU A 87 -3.12 19.06 2.42
N PRO A 88 -3.24 18.89 1.10
CA PRO A 88 -2.09 19.05 0.23
C PRO A 88 -1.52 20.45 0.46
N GLU A 89 -0.32 20.51 1.02
CA GLU A 89 0.53 21.68 0.99
C GLU A 89 0.56 22.17 -0.46
N PRO A 90 0.39 23.47 -0.73
CA PRO A 90 0.22 23.97 -2.09
C PRO A 90 1.32 23.40 -2.97
N GLU A 91 0.92 22.52 -3.89
CA GLU A 91 1.83 21.92 -4.87
C GLU A 91 2.44 23.09 -5.63
N ILE A 92 3.70 23.43 -5.33
CA ILE A 92 4.47 24.31 -6.18
C ILE A 92 4.51 23.58 -7.52
N PRO A 93 3.96 24.14 -8.61
CA PRO A 93 3.98 23.48 -9.89
C PRO A 93 5.44 23.25 -10.25
N CYS A 94 5.88 21.98 -10.30
CA CYS A 94 7.17 21.63 -10.86
C CYS A 94 7.13 22.05 -12.33
N LYS A 95 7.60 23.27 -12.64
CA LYS A 95 7.90 23.66 -14.01
C LYS A 95 9.01 22.74 -14.47
N SER A 96 8.65 21.74 -15.27
CA SER A 96 9.61 20.96 -16.05
C SER A 96 10.44 21.96 -16.85
N ARG A 97 11.70 22.15 -16.46
CA ARG A 97 12.66 22.86 -17.29
C ARG A 97 13.09 21.89 -18.37
N ASP A 98 12.40 21.93 -19.50
CA ASP A 98 13.04 21.57 -20.75
C ASP A 98 14.26 22.47 -20.92
N HIS A 99 15.35 21.82 -21.30
CA HIS A 99 16.68 22.35 -21.46
C HIS A 99 16.70 23.43 -22.53
N ASP A 100 16.93 24.69 -22.18
CA ASP A 100 17.86 25.57 -22.91
C ASP A 100 18.11 26.93 -22.23
N ASP A 101 19.40 27.27 -22.21
CA ASP A 101 20.02 28.61 -22.24
C ASP A 101 20.16 29.49 -20.98
N GLN A 102 21.27 30.24 -20.97
CA GLN A 102 22.10 30.76 -19.87
C GLN A 102 21.60 32.02 -19.13
N THR A 103 21.95 32.13 -17.82
CA THR A 103 22.70 33.25 -17.15
C THR A 103 22.46 33.28 -15.61
N PRO A 104 23.45 33.63 -14.76
CA PRO A 104 23.58 33.09 -13.39
C PRO A 104 23.12 34.02 -12.25
N ARG A 105 22.61 33.42 -11.17
CA ARG A 105 22.56 34.05 -9.83
C ARG A 105 22.68 32.99 -8.73
N GLN A 106 23.49 33.30 -7.73
CA GLN A 106 24.09 32.38 -6.76
C GLN A 106 23.23 32.09 -5.51
N VAL A 107 23.53 30.93 -4.87
CA VAL A 107 23.36 30.51 -3.44
C VAL A 107 21.93 30.04 -3.05
N GLU A 108 21.60 28.86 -2.51
CA GLU A 108 22.28 27.75 -1.78
C GLU A 108 21.47 26.42 -1.93
N PRO A 109 21.88 25.27 -1.33
CA PRO A 109 21.93 23.99 -2.01
C PRO A 109 20.55 23.47 -2.45
N ASP A 110 20.48 23.07 -3.72
CA ASP A 110 19.39 22.24 -4.24
C ASP A 110 19.34 20.93 -3.42
N GLU A 111 18.36 20.84 -2.52
CA GLU A 111 18.00 19.56 -1.93
C GLU A 111 17.37 18.73 -3.06
N PRO A 112 18.02 17.64 -3.53
CA PRO A 112 17.50 16.92 -4.66
C PRO A 112 16.15 16.34 -4.27
N CYS A 113 15.09 16.74 -4.97
CA CYS A 113 13.79 16.09 -4.88
C CYS A 113 14.01 14.59 -5.08
N VAL A 114 13.81 13.80 -4.01
CA VAL A 114 13.84 12.35 -4.12
C VAL A 114 12.61 11.98 -4.92
N ASP A 115 12.80 11.66 -6.20
CA ASP A 115 11.82 10.97 -7.01
C ASP A 115 11.35 9.72 -6.25
N LEU A 116 10.17 9.81 -5.64
CA LEU A 116 9.42 8.66 -5.13
C LEU A 116 8.70 7.94 -6.27
N HIS A 117 9.10 8.18 -7.53
CA HIS A 117 8.88 7.20 -8.58
C HIS A 117 9.62 5.92 -8.13
N PRO A 118 8.96 4.76 -8.03
CA PRO A 118 9.64 3.51 -7.75
C PRO A 118 10.53 3.17 -8.95
N GLU A 119 11.70 3.80 -9.02
CA GLU A 119 12.77 3.53 -9.95
C GLU A 119 13.28 2.14 -9.56
N LYS A 120 12.85 1.15 -10.35
CA LYS A 120 13.12 -0.29 -10.25
C LYS A 120 12.10 -1.07 -9.41
N SER A 121 10.98 -1.43 -10.05
CA SER A 121 10.47 -2.81 -9.93
C SER A 121 11.53 -3.79 -10.46
N LYS A 122 12.59 -3.98 -9.67
CA LYS A 122 13.68 -4.93 -9.94
C LYS A 122 13.12 -6.33 -9.70
N LEU A 123 12.35 -6.81 -10.67
CA LEU A 123 11.82 -8.15 -10.66
C LEU A 123 13.01 -9.10 -10.52
N ASN A 124 13.02 -9.91 -9.46
CA ASN A 124 14.03 -10.93 -9.28
C ASN A 124 13.79 -12.03 -10.32
N PHE A 125 14.26 -11.78 -11.55
CA PHE A 125 14.11 -12.67 -12.69
C PHE A 125 14.64 -14.06 -12.37
N TYR A 126 15.65 -14.15 -11.49
CA TYR A 126 16.14 -15.41 -10.96
C TYR A 126 15.06 -16.19 -10.20
N LEU A 127 14.21 -15.53 -9.41
CA LEU A 127 13.10 -16.17 -8.71
C LEU A 127 12.04 -16.70 -9.70
N VAL A 128 11.75 -15.94 -10.76
CA VAL A 128 10.83 -16.38 -11.83
C VAL A 128 11.41 -17.59 -12.59
N VAL A 129 12.67 -17.51 -13.00
CA VAL A 129 13.37 -18.58 -13.72
C VAL A 129 13.50 -19.84 -12.86
N MET A 130 13.89 -19.71 -11.59
CA MET A 130 14.05 -20.87 -10.71
C MET A 130 12.72 -21.58 -10.44
N ASN A 131 11.62 -20.84 -10.32
CA ASN A 131 10.29 -21.45 -10.20
C ASN A 131 9.85 -22.11 -11.52
N ALA A 132 10.15 -21.50 -12.68
CA ALA A 132 9.86 -22.10 -13.98
C ALA A 132 10.64 -23.42 -14.21
N VAL A 133 11.94 -23.44 -13.88
CA VAL A 133 12.78 -24.64 -13.98
C VAL A 133 12.24 -25.77 -13.10
N ARG A 134 11.81 -25.47 -11.87
CA ARG A 134 11.21 -26.47 -10.97
C ARG A 134 9.95 -27.10 -11.56
N VAL A 135 9.08 -26.29 -12.15
CA VAL A 135 7.84 -26.78 -12.77
C VAL A 135 8.15 -27.69 -13.96
N VAL A 136 9.09 -27.30 -14.82
CA VAL A 136 9.51 -28.14 -15.96
C VAL A 136 10.13 -29.45 -15.46
N PHE A 137 11.02 -29.40 -14.49
CA PHE A 137 11.69 -30.59 -13.96
C PHE A 137 10.68 -31.59 -13.36
N ILE A 138 9.74 -31.11 -12.53
CA ILE A 138 8.69 -31.95 -11.95
C ILE A 138 7.81 -32.56 -13.04
N LYS A 139 7.44 -31.78 -14.06
CA LYS A 139 6.64 -32.26 -15.18
C LYS A 139 7.36 -33.36 -15.94
N THR A 140 8.64 -33.17 -16.28
CA THR A 140 9.45 -34.17 -16.99
C THR A 140 9.65 -35.44 -16.16
N LEU A 141 9.90 -35.29 -14.85
CA LEU A 141 9.97 -36.42 -13.92
C LEU A 141 8.67 -37.22 -13.96
N ALA A 142 7.52 -36.57 -13.79
CA ALA A 142 6.22 -37.25 -13.81
C ALA A 142 5.98 -38.03 -15.11
N PHE A 143 6.28 -37.44 -16.27
CA PHE A 143 6.17 -38.15 -17.56
C PHE A 143 7.10 -39.36 -17.63
N ASN A 144 8.38 -39.20 -17.26
CA ASN A 144 9.35 -40.29 -17.27
C ASN A 144 8.94 -41.41 -16.30
N THR A 145 8.44 -41.09 -15.11
CA THR A 145 7.97 -42.09 -14.15
C THR A 145 6.75 -42.85 -14.67
N ILE A 146 5.79 -42.17 -15.30
CA ILE A 146 4.63 -42.82 -15.91
C ILE A 146 5.07 -43.77 -17.03
N PHE A 147 5.97 -43.35 -17.90
CA PHE A 147 6.51 -44.22 -18.96
C PHE A 147 7.25 -45.43 -18.39
N THR A 148 8.07 -45.26 -17.36
CA THR A 148 8.77 -46.37 -16.70
C THR A 148 7.80 -47.35 -16.04
N ILE A 149 6.79 -46.86 -15.31
CA ILE A 149 5.76 -47.73 -14.71
C ILE A 149 5.02 -48.51 -15.79
N ARG A 150 4.65 -47.84 -16.89
CA ARG A 150 3.95 -48.47 -18.00
C ARG A 150 4.79 -49.50 -18.74
N ALA A 151 6.11 -49.32 -18.78
CA ALA A 151 7.06 -50.26 -19.38
C ALA A 151 7.43 -51.45 -18.47
N VAL A 152 7.15 -51.38 -17.17
CA VAL A 152 7.39 -52.47 -16.20
C VAL A 152 6.13 -53.30 -15.96
N LEU A 153 4.94 -52.72 -16.10
CA LEU A 153 3.65 -53.40 -15.93
C LEU A 153 3.12 -54.09 -17.19
N PHE A 154 3.76 -53.89 -18.35
CA PHE A 154 3.51 -54.56 -19.63
C PHE A 154 4.79 -55.25 -20.10
#